data_AF-A0ABC8WGN4-F1
#
_entry.id   AF-A0ABC8WGN4-F1
#
_cell.length_a   1.000
_cell.length_b   1.000
_cell.length_c   1.000
_cell.angle_alpha   90.00
_cell.angle_beta   90.00
_cell.angle_gamma   90.00
#
_symmetry.space_group_name_H-M   'P 1'
#
loop_
_entity.id
_entity.type
_entity.pdbx_description
1 polymer ?
#
loop_
_entity_poly.entity_id
_entity_poly.type
_entity_poly.pdbx_seq_one_letter_code
_entity_poly.pdbx_strand_id
1 'polypeptide(L)'
;MVAMAPTLPTSLRPRPASPLLLSAGPGVPGPRRATPSRMSPLRPVTVRPLFPISAVEKTKGAAAADEAELKGMPPEFYDEEWQARQRERTKEWHAYRQKEEAEEERITNEYREIGMRLKAYPQEEVRKARILVSSFIRAGEDVEEEIEKAADRGDLTELILMVIWNRLDVARRDDERDAIRSLDLLYRRVEAEILKSEATPAMRLLNELLNLHYGGDDDKWLKKCRKRMLEVFPREDPFTVVFPASFNMEKREGRIELPPQDDDLLLRVDFVREVDELLKEVQAEQEKNKLQTGYDPESVANMLKQQEKMQTIRQVESLLELASSLKW
;
A
#
# COMPACT_ATOMS: atom_id res chain seq x y z
N MET A 1 -29.60 17.56 71.41
CA MET A 1 -30.09 16.16 71.44
C MET A 1 -29.23 15.33 70.52
N VAL A 2 -28.88 14.15 71.00
CA VAL A 2 -27.86 13.21 70.55
C VAL A 2 -28.38 12.28 69.44
N ALA A 3 -27.43 11.62 68.76
CA ALA A 3 -27.53 10.34 68.04
C ALA A 3 -27.71 10.43 66.50
N MET A 4 -27.06 9.63 65.67
CA MET A 4 -25.98 8.63 65.81
C MET A 4 -25.56 8.32 64.36
N ALA A 5 -24.26 8.16 64.11
CA ALA A 5 -23.79 7.41 62.95
C ALA A 5 -24.06 5.90 63.16
N PRO A 6 -24.06 5.12 62.07
CA PRO A 6 -23.26 3.90 62.10
C PRO A 6 -22.33 3.75 60.90
N THR A 7 -21.37 2.89 61.14
CA THR A 7 -20.05 2.70 60.54
C THR A 7 -19.97 1.44 59.66
N LEU A 8 -19.07 1.51 58.64
CA LEU A 8 -18.23 0.43 58.04
C LEU A 8 -18.88 -0.57 57.03
N PRO A 9 -18.11 -1.25 56.13
CA PRO A 9 -16.65 -1.45 56.15
C PRO A 9 -15.83 -1.23 54.85
N THR A 10 -14.58 -0.88 55.12
CA THR A 10 -13.27 -1.29 54.61
C THR A 10 -13.14 -2.33 53.46
N SER A 11 -12.24 -1.97 52.53
CA SER A 11 -11.19 -2.80 51.87
C SER A 11 -11.56 -3.92 50.90
N LEU A 12 -11.25 -3.71 49.62
CA LEU A 12 -10.54 -4.69 48.78
C LEU A 12 -9.57 -3.97 47.82
N ARG A 13 -8.27 -4.08 48.13
CA ARG A 13 -7.14 -3.77 47.24
C ARG A 13 -7.02 -4.85 46.14
N PRO A 14 -6.69 -4.52 44.89
CA PRO A 14 -6.19 -5.50 43.94
C PRO A 14 -4.72 -5.84 44.23
N ARG A 15 -4.41 -7.14 44.20
CA ARG A 15 -3.07 -7.74 44.27
C ARG A 15 -2.24 -7.39 43.02
N PRO A 16 -0.96 -7.02 43.15
CA PRO A 16 0.02 -7.26 42.11
C PRO A 16 0.68 -8.64 42.29
N ALA A 17 0.92 -9.32 41.17
CA ALA A 17 1.56 -10.62 41.08
C ALA A 17 3.05 -10.56 41.46
N SER A 18 3.53 -11.64 42.08
CA SER A 18 4.93 -11.87 42.43
C SER A 18 5.82 -12.11 41.20
N PRO A 19 7.10 -11.71 41.25
CA PRO A 19 8.16 -12.28 40.41
C PRO A 19 9.13 -13.11 41.26
N LEU A 20 9.40 -14.34 40.82
CA LEU A 20 10.54 -15.18 41.18
C LEU A 20 10.86 -15.94 39.87
N LEU A 21 12.07 -16.18 39.38
CA LEU A 21 13.45 -16.00 39.83
C LEU A 21 14.35 -16.38 38.63
N LEU A 22 15.59 -15.86 38.63
CA LEU A 22 16.85 -16.53 38.19
C LEU A 22 17.15 -16.79 36.70
N SER A 23 18.13 -16.04 36.17
CA SER A 23 19.55 -16.46 36.06
C SER A 23 20.20 -16.13 34.71
N ALA A 24 21.48 -15.76 34.82
CA ALA A 24 22.42 -15.34 33.79
C ALA A 24 22.83 -16.43 32.79
N GLY A 25 23.29 -15.99 31.61
CA GLY A 25 24.05 -16.80 30.63
C GLY A 25 25.46 -17.20 31.14
N PRO A 26 26.38 -17.74 30.31
CA PRO A 26 26.59 -17.42 28.89
C PRO A 26 26.87 -18.63 27.96
N GLY A 27 26.86 -18.43 26.64
CA GLY A 27 27.33 -19.45 25.69
C GLY A 27 27.10 -19.09 24.23
N VAL A 28 28.08 -18.40 23.62
CA VAL A 28 28.21 -18.15 22.17
C VAL A 28 28.57 -19.47 21.46
N PRO A 29 27.93 -19.79 20.31
CA PRO A 29 28.58 -19.52 19.02
C PRO A 29 27.61 -18.98 17.94
N GLY A 30 28.01 -17.91 17.25
CA GLY A 30 27.45 -17.57 15.93
C GLY A 30 28.09 -18.43 14.82
N PRO A 31 28.01 -18.03 13.54
CA PRO A 31 26.85 -17.55 12.79
C PRO A 31 26.61 -18.49 11.58
N ARG A 32 25.41 -19.04 11.39
CA ARG A 32 25.10 -19.77 10.14
C ARG A 32 24.57 -18.83 9.08
N ARG A 33 25.52 -18.36 8.29
CA ARG A 33 25.39 -17.72 6.98
C ARG A 33 24.68 -18.68 6.02
N ALA A 34 23.40 -18.45 5.74
CA ALA A 34 22.73 -19.12 4.62
C ALA A 34 23.12 -18.37 3.33
N THR A 35 24.09 -18.91 2.61
CA THR A 35 24.31 -18.60 1.18
C THR A 35 23.92 -19.83 0.36
N PRO A 36 23.38 -19.64 -0.84
CA PRO A 36 22.77 -20.70 -1.62
C PRO A 36 23.86 -21.56 -2.25
N SER A 37 24.12 -22.74 -1.68
CA SER A 37 25.00 -23.71 -2.31
C SER A 37 24.21 -24.52 -3.34
N ARG A 38 24.27 -24.02 -4.58
CA ARG A 38 24.63 -24.79 -5.78
C ARG A 38 24.02 -26.19 -5.85
N MET A 39 22.80 -26.29 -6.39
CA MET A 39 22.27 -27.55 -6.89
C MET A 39 23.23 -28.07 -7.97
N SER A 40 24.04 -29.07 -7.61
CA SER A 40 24.68 -29.92 -8.61
C SER A 40 23.61 -30.86 -9.17
N PRO A 41 23.64 -31.16 -10.48
CA PRO A 41 22.58 -31.88 -11.14
C PRO A 41 22.53 -33.31 -10.57
N LEU A 42 21.40 -33.64 -9.93
CA LEU A 42 21.08 -35.03 -9.64
C LEU A 42 21.06 -35.76 -10.97
N ARG A 43 21.99 -36.71 -11.11
CA ARG A 43 22.02 -37.69 -12.18
C ARG A 43 20.62 -38.30 -12.30
N PRO A 44 20.07 -38.47 -13.50
CA PRO A 44 18.84 -39.22 -13.66
C PRO A 44 19.12 -40.63 -13.13
N VAL A 45 18.41 -41.02 -12.07
CA VAL A 45 18.27 -42.42 -11.71
C VAL A 45 17.51 -43.03 -12.88
N THR A 46 18.25 -43.67 -13.79
CA THR A 46 17.70 -44.60 -14.77
C THR A 46 16.98 -45.71 -13.99
N VAL A 47 15.70 -45.49 -13.74
CA VAL A 47 14.78 -46.58 -13.43
C VAL A 47 14.75 -47.43 -14.68
N ARG A 48 15.43 -48.57 -14.63
CA ARG A 48 15.35 -49.61 -15.67
C ARG A 48 13.87 -49.92 -15.89
N PRO A 49 13.32 -49.74 -17.10
CA PRO A 49 12.09 -50.41 -17.45
C PRO A 49 12.44 -51.88 -17.64
N LEU A 50 12.28 -52.67 -16.59
CA LEU A 50 12.16 -54.11 -16.73
C LEU A 50 10.78 -54.36 -17.32
N PHE A 51 10.65 -54.30 -18.65
CA PHE A 51 9.77 -55.12 -19.50
C PHE A 51 10.05 -54.74 -20.97
N PRO A 52 10.60 -55.63 -21.81
CA PRO A 52 10.64 -55.40 -23.24
C PRO A 52 9.22 -55.56 -23.81
N ILE A 53 8.67 -54.50 -24.41
CA ILE A 53 7.52 -54.62 -25.33
C ILE A 53 8.07 -55.27 -26.59
N SER A 54 7.97 -56.59 -26.66
CA SER A 54 8.20 -57.38 -27.86
C SER A 54 7.13 -57.01 -28.90
N ALA A 55 7.55 -56.46 -30.03
CA ALA A 55 6.73 -56.36 -31.22
C ALA A 55 6.42 -57.79 -31.71
N VAL A 56 5.18 -58.24 -31.53
CA VAL A 56 4.73 -59.55 -32.02
C VAL A 56 4.52 -59.46 -33.52
N GLU A 57 5.44 -60.05 -34.28
CA GLU A 57 5.19 -60.44 -35.66
C GLU A 57 4.02 -61.43 -35.71
N LYS A 58 3.05 -61.11 -36.56
CA LYS A 58 1.79 -61.82 -36.72
C LYS A 58 2.03 -63.16 -37.43
N THR A 59 2.45 -64.18 -36.67
CA THR A 59 2.48 -65.57 -37.15
C THR A 59 1.22 -66.30 -36.70
N LYS A 60 0.55 -66.94 -37.66
CA LYS A 60 -0.64 -67.77 -37.49
C LYS A 60 -0.33 -68.92 -36.52
N GLY A 61 -0.68 -68.77 -35.25
CA GLY A 61 -0.53 -69.86 -34.27
C GLY A 61 -0.81 -69.49 -32.80
N ALA A 62 -1.37 -68.33 -32.50
CA ALA A 62 -1.59 -67.85 -31.13
C ALA A 62 -3.07 -67.94 -30.73
N ALA A 63 -3.60 -69.15 -30.59
CA ALA A 63 -4.90 -69.37 -29.95
C ALA A 63 -4.82 -70.29 -28.71
N ALA A 64 -3.70 -71.00 -28.52
CA ALA A 64 -3.54 -71.96 -27.42
C ALA A 64 -2.54 -71.51 -26.33
N ALA A 65 -1.77 -70.44 -26.56
CA ALA A 65 -0.81 -69.91 -25.59
C ALA A 65 -1.42 -68.84 -24.65
N ASP A 66 -2.45 -68.11 -25.12
CA ASP A 66 -3.14 -67.10 -24.31
C ASP A 66 -3.97 -67.70 -23.17
N GLU A 67 -4.39 -68.96 -23.26
CA GLU A 67 -5.15 -69.63 -22.19
C GLU A 67 -4.27 -70.11 -21.02
N ALA A 68 -2.96 -70.29 -21.25
CA ALA A 68 -2.07 -70.86 -20.23
C ALA A 68 -1.50 -69.80 -19.28
N GLU A 69 -1.27 -68.57 -19.74
CA GLU A 69 -0.78 -67.45 -18.91
C GLU A 69 -1.89 -66.77 -18.11
N LEU A 70 -3.14 -66.95 -18.55
CA LEU A 70 -4.35 -66.47 -17.86
C LEU A 70 -4.62 -67.23 -16.55
N LYS A 71 -4.16 -68.48 -16.42
CA LYS A 71 -4.53 -69.43 -15.34
C LYS A 71 -3.87 -69.16 -13.97
N GLY A 72 -3.30 -67.98 -13.77
CA GLY A 72 -2.68 -67.54 -12.51
C GLY A 72 -3.16 -66.19 -11.98
N MET A 73 -4.07 -65.51 -12.69
CA MET A 73 -4.65 -64.24 -12.24
C MET A 73 -5.82 -64.49 -11.28
N PRO A 74 -6.02 -63.64 -10.25
CA PRO A 74 -7.14 -63.74 -9.32
C PRO A 74 -8.48 -63.88 -10.07
N PRO A 75 -9.46 -64.70 -9.58
CA PRO A 75 -10.73 -64.94 -10.28
C PRO A 75 -11.49 -63.67 -10.65
N GLU A 76 -11.34 -62.64 -9.82
CA GLU A 76 -11.92 -61.31 -10.00
C GLU A 76 -11.44 -60.60 -11.28
N PHE A 77 -10.28 -60.99 -11.82
CA PHE A 77 -9.75 -60.41 -13.06
C PHE A 77 -10.57 -60.83 -14.30
N TYR A 78 -11.35 -61.89 -14.21
CA TYR A 78 -12.23 -62.38 -15.29
C TYR A 78 -13.61 -61.75 -15.27
N ASP A 79 -13.98 -61.09 -14.16
CA ASP A 79 -15.25 -60.40 -14.04
C ASP A 79 -15.18 -59.08 -14.82
N GLU A 80 -15.95 -58.98 -15.91
CA GLU A 80 -16.01 -57.78 -16.74
C GLU A 80 -16.41 -56.54 -15.93
N GLU A 81 -17.28 -56.70 -14.93
CA GLU A 81 -17.67 -55.66 -13.99
C GLU A 81 -16.52 -55.23 -13.07
N TRP A 82 -15.66 -56.16 -12.65
CA TRP A 82 -14.50 -55.85 -11.82
C TRP A 82 -13.46 -55.08 -12.65
N GLN A 83 -13.19 -55.51 -13.89
CA GLN A 83 -12.31 -54.77 -14.79
C GLN A 83 -12.85 -53.38 -15.12
N ALA A 84 -14.16 -53.24 -15.34
CA ALA A 84 -14.81 -51.96 -15.55
C ALA A 84 -14.63 -51.04 -14.33
N ARG A 85 -14.86 -51.55 -13.12
CA ARG A 85 -14.62 -50.82 -11.86
C ARG A 85 -13.16 -50.40 -11.68
N GLN A 86 -12.19 -51.23 -12.09
CA GLN A 86 -10.77 -50.83 -12.06
C GLN A 86 -10.46 -49.72 -13.06
N ARG A 87 -11.03 -49.78 -14.27
CA ARG A 87 -10.88 -48.73 -15.28
C ARG A 87 -11.53 -47.41 -14.81
N GLU A 88 -12.70 -47.48 -14.20
CA GLU A 88 -13.38 -46.33 -13.60
C GLU A 88 -12.55 -45.73 -12.46
N ARG A 89 -12.07 -46.54 -11.50
CA ARG A 89 -11.16 -46.07 -10.44
C ARG A 89 -9.90 -45.39 -10.99
N THR A 90 -9.30 -45.95 -12.04
CA THR A 90 -8.12 -45.36 -12.67
C THR A 90 -8.46 -44.04 -13.35
N LYS A 91 -9.60 -43.95 -14.05
CA LYS A 91 -10.09 -42.70 -14.67
C LYS A 91 -10.41 -41.64 -13.63
N GLU A 92 -11.07 -42.01 -12.53
CA GLU A 92 -11.38 -41.12 -11.41
C GLU A 92 -10.11 -40.58 -10.76
N TRP A 93 -9.11 -41.44 -10.56
CA TRP A 93 -7.83 -41.04 -9.99
C TRP A 93 -7.03 -40.12 -10.92
N HIS A 94 -7.02 -40.39 -12.23
CA HIS A 94 -6.44 -39.47 -13.21
C HIS A 94 -7.20 -38.15 -13.30
N ALA A 95 -8.53 -38.17 -13.23
CA ALA A 95 -9.35 -36.97 -13.23
C ALA A 95 -9.15 -36.14 -11.95
N TYR A 96 -8.97 -36.78 -10.79
CA TYR A 96 -8.60 -36.12 -9.54
C TYR A 96 -7.23 -35.47 -9.66
N ARG A 97 -6.21 -36.21 -10.14
CA ARG A 97 -4.87 -35.66 -10.35
C ARG A 97 -4.88 -34.49 -11.33
N GLN A 98 -5.58 -34.61 -12.46
CA GLN A 98 -5.69 -33.50 -13.42
C GLN A 98 -6.35 -32.26 -12.82
N LYS A 99 -7.31 -32.44 -11.89
CA LYS A 99 -7.93 -31.31 -11.18
C LYS A 99 -6.94 -30.65 -10.22
N GLU A 100 -6.17 -31.42 -9.46
CA GLU A 100 -5.11 -30.87 -8.60
C GLU A 100 -4.00 -30.18 -9.42
N GLU A 101 -3.50 -30.81 -10.49
CA GLU A 101 -2.52 -30.22 -11.40
C GLU A 101 -3.05 -28.91 -12.00
N ALA A 102 -4.32 -28.87 -12.41
CA ALA A 102 -4.94 -27.65 -12.93
C ALA A 102 -5.07 -26.55 -11.85
N GLU A 103 -5.35 -26.91 -10.60
CA GLU A 103 -5.41 -25.96 -9.48
C GLU A 103 -4.02 -25.40 -9.14
N GLU A 104 -3.00 -26.26 -9.09
CA GLU A 104 -1.59 -25.86 -8.93
C GLU A 104 -1.11 -24.97 -10.08
N GLU A 105 -1.48 -25.30 -11.32
CA GLU A 105 -1.20 -24.49 -12.50
C GLU A 105 -1.90 -23.13 -12.41
N ARG A 106 -3.15 -23.07 -11.95
CA ARG A 106 -3.86 -21.80 -11.73
C ARG A 106 -3.13 -20.91 -10.73
N ILE A 107 -2.78 -21.46 -9.58
CA ILE A 107 -2.03 -20.73 -8.54
C ILE A 107 -0.68 -20.26 -9.11
N THR A 108 0.06 -21.13 -9.79
CA THR A 108 1.36 -20.79 -10.38
C THR A 108 1.25 -19.70 -11.45
N ASN A 109 0.24 -19.80 -12.33
CA ASN A 109 -0.04 -18.81 -13.37
C ASN A 109 -0.39 -17.45 -12.76
N GLU A 110 -1.16 -17.45 -11.68
CA GLU A 110 -1.52 -16.26 -10.94
C GLU A 110 -0.25 -15.56 -10.39
N TYR A 111 0.66 -16.24 -9.70
CA TYR A 111 1.92 -15.61 -9.23
C TYR A 111 2.82 -15.16 -10.38
N ARG A 112 2.84 -15.93 -11.48
CA ARG A 112 3.56 -15.57 -12.70
C ARG A 112 3.03 -14.27 -13.29
N GLU A 113 1.72 -14.07 -13.32
CA GLU A 113 1.09 -12.85 -13.81
C GLU A 113 1.55 -11.62 -13.02
N ILE A 114 1.50 -11.69 -11.68
CA ILE A 114 2.00 -10.62 -10.79
C ILE A 114 3.47 -10.30 -11.13
N GLY A 115 4.31 -11.33 -11.31
CA GLY A 115 5.71 -11.17 -11.65
C GLY A 115 5.98 -10.57 -13.04
N MET A 116 5.00 -10.60 -13.96
CA MET A 116 5.13 -10.04 -15.30
C MET A 116 4.71 -8.57 -15.40
N ARG A 117 3.88 -8.04 -14.49
CA ARG A 117 3.36 -6.66 -14.56
C ARG A 117 4.45 -5.58 -14.61
N LEU A 118 5.54 -5.77 -13.86
CA LEU A 118 6.68 -4.83 -13.82
C LEU A 118 7.70 -5.05 -14.96
N LYS A 119 7.48 -6.02 -15.86
CA LYS A 119 8.41 -6.25 -16.99
C LYS A 119 8.28 -5.20 -18.10
N ALA A 120 7.14 -4.51 -18.17
CA ALA A 120 6.88 -3.48 -19.16
C ALA A 120 7.69 -2.18 -18.92
N TYR A 121 8.21 -1.98 -17.70
CA TYR A 121 8.92 -0.76 -17.30
C TYR A 121 10.44 -0.93 -17.43
N PRO A 122 11.19 0.20 -17.51
CA PRO A 122 12.66 0.18 -17.48
C PRO A 122 13.19 -0.56 -16.26
N GLN A 123 13.95 -1.63 -16.48
CA GLN A 123 14.37 -2.53 -15.41
C GLN A 123 15.33 -1.87 -14.41
N GLU A 124 16.03 -0.83 -14.81
CA GLU A 124 16.92 -0.08 -13.92
C GLU A 124 16.12 0.71 -12.88
N GLU A 125 15.05 1.38 -13.31
CA GLU A 125 14.14 2.11 -12.42
C GLU A 125 13.38 1.16 -11.51
N VAL A 126 12.90 0.03 -12.05
CA VAL A 126 12.24 -1.01 -11.24
C VAL A 126 13.19 -1.56 -10.17
N ARG A 127 14.47 -1.75 -10.48
CA ARG A 127 15.47 -2.17 -9.48
C ARG A 127 15.68 -1.10 -8.42
N LYS A 128 15.84 0.17 -8.80
CA LYS A 128 15.97 1.29 -7.86
C LYS A 128 14.76 1.37 -6.93
N ALA A 129 13.55 1.33 -7.49
CA ALA A 129 12.29 1.31 -6.74
C ALA A 129 12.21 0.11 -5.78
N ARG A 130 12.58 -1.10 -6.23
CA ARG A 130 12.63 -2.29 -5.36
C ARG A 130 13.62 -2.15 -4.21
N ILE A 131 14.78 -1.53 -4.45
CA ILE A 131 15.79 -1.27 -3.41
C ILE A 131 15.24 -0.26 -2.41
N LEU A 132 14.61 0.82 -2.89
CA LEU A 132 14.02 1.85 -2.03
C LEU A 132 12.89 1.30 -1.15
N VAL A 133 11.95 0.55 -1.74
CA VAL A 133 10.87 -0.12 -0.98
C VAL A 133 11.43 -1.10 0.05
N SER A 134 12.47 -1.86 -0.30
CA SER A 134 13.16 -2.70 0.68
C SER A 134 13.87 -1.89 1.77
N SER A 135 14.37 -0.69 1.46
CA SER A 135 14.95 0.22 2.45
C SER A 135 13.89 0.72 3.43
N PHE A 136 12.72 1.14 2.93
CA PHE A 136 11.59 1.57 3.77
C PHE A 136 11.13 0.48 4.73
N ILE A 137 10.97 -0.75 4.24
CA ILE A 137 10.58 -1.90 5.09
C ILE A 137 11.66 -2.18 6.15
N ARG A 138 12.95 -2.00 5.81
CA ARG A 138 14.05 -2.20 6.76
C ARG A 138 14.20 -1.06 7.76
N ALA A 139 13.79 0.16 7.40
CA ALA A 139 13.86 1.33 8.28
C ALA A 139 12.94 1.20 9.51
N GLY A 140 11.83 0.46 9.39
CA GLY A 140 10.97 0.13 10.53
C GLY A 140 10.32 1.38 11.14
N GLU A 141 10.84 1.84 12.27
CA GLU A 141 10.35 3.03 12.98
C GLU A 141 10.72 4.34 12.25
N ASP A 142 11.91 4.39 11.62
CA ASP A 142 12.42 5.58 10.91
C ASP A 142 11.91 5.68 9.46
N VAL A 143 10.90 4.88 9.10
CA VAL A 143 10.38 4.82 7.73
C VAL A 143 9.82 6.14 7.26
N GLU A 144 9.25 6.94 8.16
CA GLU A 144 8.69 8.25 7.84
C GLU A 144 9.78 9.25 7.42
N GLU A 145 10.88 9.32 8.17
CA GLU A 145 12.00 10.19 7.81
C GLU A 145 12.66 9.76 6.49
N GLU A 146 12.77 8.45 6.25
CA GLU A 146 13.34 7.94 4.99
C GLU A 146 12.45 8.26 3.79
N ILE A 147 11.13 8.24 3.96
CA ILE A 147 10.18 8.66 2.92
C ILE A 147 10.34 10.16 2.63
N GLU A 148 10.42 11.00 3.66
CA GLU A 148 10.62 12.45 3.50
C GLU A 148 11.95 12.75 2.79
N LYS A 149 13.06 12.13 3.21
CA LYS A 149 14.36 12.25 2.53
C LYS A 149 14.33 11.76 1.09
N ALA A 150 13.53 10.74 0.77
CA ALA A 150 13.36 10.27 -0.60
C ALA A 150 12.52 11.25 -1.44
N ALA A 151 11.54 11.91 -0.82
CA ALA A 151 10.75 12.97 -1.45
C ALA A 151 11.62 14.18 -1.80
N ASP A 152 12.45 14.63 -0.86
CA ASP A 152 13.39 15.75 -1.07
C ASP A 152 14.39 15.49 -2.19
N ARG A 153 14.77 14.22 -2.40
CA ARG A 153 15.64 13.78 -3.49
C ARG A 153 14.92 13.66 -4.84
N GLY A 154 13.58 13.66 -4.85
CA GLY A 154 12.76 13.39 -6.03
C GLY A 154 12.78 11.93 -6.48
N ASP A 155 13.15 11.00 -5.58
CA ASP A 155 13.21 9.57 -5.90
C ASP A 155 11.83 8.88 -5.77
N LEU A 156 10.87 9.53 -5.10
CA LEU A 156 9.49 9.05 -4.96
C LEU A 156 8.73 9.22 -6.28
N THR A 157 8.71 8.14 -7.06
CA THR A 157 7.97 8.01 -8.32
C THR A 157 6.79 7.06 -8.18
N GLU A 158 5.80 7.16 -9.07
CA GLU A 158 4.65 6.25 -9.15
C GLU A 158 5.09 4.77 -9.27
N LEU A 159 6.26 4.50 -9.84
CA LEU A 159 6.81 3.15 -9.94
C LEU A 159 7.03 2.49 -8.56
N ILE A 160 7.31 3.27 -7.52
CA ILE A 160 7.43 2.76 -6.15
C ILE A 160 6.08 2.27 -5.64
N LEU A 161 4.99 3.03 -5.89
CA LEU A 161 3.63 2.59 -5.56
C LEU A 161 3.30 1.27 -6.26
N MET A 162 3.65 1.13 -7.53
CA MET A 162 3.46 -0.12 -8.28
C MET A 162 4.26 -1.29 -7.70
N VAL A 163 5.48 -1.06 -7.20
CA VAL A 163 6.29 -2.09 -6.53
C VAL A 163 5.69 -2.49 -5.18
N ILE A 164 5.22 -1.52 -4.39
CA ILE A 164 4.52 -1.79 -3.12
C ILE A 164 3.24 -2.56 -3.39
N TRP A 165 2.45 -2.15 -4.38
CA TRP A 165 1.22 -2.80 -4.78
C TRP A 165 1.44 -4.25 -5.24
N ASN A 166 2.51 -4.50 -6.00
CA ASN A 166 2.89 -5.87 -6.38
C ASN A 166 3.20 -6.75 -5.16
N ARG A 167 3.92 -6.22 -4.16
CA ARG A 167 4.18 -6.94 -2.90
C ARG A 167 2.89 -7.14 -2.07
N LEU A 168 1.99 -6.16 -2.10
CA LEU A 168 0.70 -6.22 -1.43
C LEU A 168 -0.19 -7.32 -2.03
N ASP A 169 -0.23 -7.45 -3.36
CA ASP A 169 -0.97 -8.51 -4.05
C ASP A 169 -0.42 -9.90 -3.72
N VAL A 170 0.90 -10.06 -3.58
CA VAL A 170 1.51 -11.30 -3.09
C VAL A 170 1.08 -11.59 -1.65
N ALA A 171 1.21 -10.60 -0.75
CA ALA A 171 0.85 -10.75 0.65
C ALA A 171 -0.65 -11.08 0.86
N ARG A 172 -1.53 -10.55 -0.01
CA ARG A 172 -2.97 -10.87 -0.02
C ARG A 172 -3.25 -12.31 -0.40
N ARG A 173 -2.44 -12.90 -1.28
CA ARG A 173 -2.59 -14.31 -1.69
C ARG A 173 -2.01 -15.27 -0.66
N ASP A 174 -0.96 -14.85 0.02
CA ASP A 174 -0.34 -15.61 1.09
C ASP A 174 -1.09 -15.44 2.45
N ASP A 175 -2.20 -14.68 2.47
CA ASP A 175 -3.02 -14.37 3.65
C ASP A 175 -2.23 -13.75 4.83
N GLU A 176 -1.14 -13.04 4.54
CA GLU A 176 -0.24 -12.43 5.52
C GLU A 176 -0.80 -11.09 6.05
N ARG A 177 -1.73 -11.16 7.01
CA ARG A 177 -2.43 -9.98 7.55
C ARG A 177 -1.51 -8.85 8.04
N ASP A 178 -0.37 -9.18 8.65
CA ASP A 178 0.57 -8.18 9.15
C ASP A 178 1.35 -7.50 8.01
N ALA A 179 1.73 -8.26 6.99
CA ALA A 179 2.34 -7.72 5.78
C ALA A 179 1.34 -6.85 4.99
N ILE A 180 0.08 -7.29 4.88
CA ILE A 180 -0.99 -6.52 4.24
C ILE A 180 -1.17 -5.17 4.93
N ARG A 181 -1.28 -5.14 6.27
CA ARG A 181 -1.45 -3.88 7.02
C ARG A 181 -0.25 -2.95 6.89
N SER A 182 0.96 -3.46 7.05
CA SER A 182 2.18 -2.65 6.95
C SER A 182 2.43 -2.11 5.55
N LEU A 183 2.19 -2.91 4.51
CA LEU A 183 2.32 -2.48 3.11
C LEU A 183 1.21 -1.50 2.71
N ASP A 184 -0.03 -1.63 3.22
CA ASP A 184 -1.10 -0.66 2.96
C ASP A 184 -0.80 0.69 3.59
N LEU A 185 -0.28 0.72 4.83
CA LEU A 185 0.19 1.94 5.48
C LEU A 185 1.33 2.58 4.70
N LEU A 186 2.31 1.78 4.27
CA LEU A 186 3.43 2.26 3.46
C LEU A 186 2.95 2.84 2.13
N TYR A 187 2.04 2.14 1.43
CA TYR A 187 1.45 2.60 0.19
C TYR A 187 0.81 3.98 0.36
N ARG A 188 -0.09 4.13 1.34
CA ARG A 188 -0.79 5.40 1.59
C ARG A 188 0.16 6.52 1.98
N ARG A 189 1.19 6.24 2.79
CA ARG A 189 2.15 7.26 3.21
C ARG A 189 3.00 7.75 2.04
N VAL A 190 3.46 6.83 1.19
CA VAL A 190 4.23 7.15 -0.02
C VAL A 190 3.35 7.90 -1.03
N GLU A 191 2.11 7.46 -1.23
CA GLU A 191 1.13 8.13 -2.10
C GLU A 191 0.87 9.56 -1.63
N ALA A 192 0.65 9.77 -0.33
CA ALA A 192 0.47 11.09 0.25
C ALA A 192 1.71 11.99 0.07
N GLU A 193 2.92 11.43 0.17
CA GLU A 193 4.14 12.22 -0.02
C GLU A 193 4.37 12.57 -1.50
N ILE A 194 4.05 11.66 -2.42
CA ILE A 194 4.06 11.95 -3.87
C ILE A 194 3.08 13.09 -4.16
N LEU A 195 1.82 12.97 -3.70
CA LEU A 195 0.81 14.01 -3.88
C LEU A 195 1.24 15.35 -3.26
N LYS A 196 1.90 15.33 -2.10
CA LYS A 196 2.44 16.55 -1.47
C LYS A 196 3.55 17.19 -2.31
N SER A 197 4.43 16.37 -2.91
CA SER A 197 5.48 16.86 -3.80
C SER A 197 4.95 17.39 -5.13
N GLU A 198 3.88 16.79 -5.67
CA GLU A 198 3.25 17.21 -6.92
C GLU A 198 2.27 18.38 -6.75
N ALA A 199 1.76 18.60 -5.53
CA ALA A 199 0.83 19.69 -5.25
C ALA A 199 1.42 21.06 -5.58
N THR A 200 0.58 21.95 -6.12
CA THR A 200 0.93 23.35 -6.36
C THR A 200 1.31 24.03 -5.04
N PRO A 201 2.19 25.06 -5.05
CA PRO A 201 2.55 25.82 -3.85
C PRO A 201 1.32 26.35 -3.08
N ALA A 202 0.27 26.76 -3.81
CA ALA A 202 -1.01 27.16 -3.25
C ALA A 202 -1.71 26.02 -2.46
N MET A 203 -1.81 24.83 -3.03
CA MET A 203 -2.42 23.67 -2.36
C MET A 203 -1.59 23.18 -1.17
N ARG A 204 -0.26 23.24 -1.26
CA ARG A 204 0.63 22.95 -0.12
C ARG A 204 0.37 23.93 1.03
N LEU A 205 0.29 25.22 0.73
CA LEU A 205 -0.05 26.25 1.72
C LEU A 205 -1.43 26.03 2.33
N LEU A 206 -2.45 25.68 1.53
CA LEU A 206 -3.77 25.35 2.04
C LEU A 206 -3.72 24.20 3.05
N ASN A 207 -3.04 23.12 2.70
CA ASN A 207 -2.86 21.97 3.57
C ASN A 207 -2.14 22.35 4.88
N GLU A 208 -1.07 23.15 4.81
CA GLU A 208 -0.39 23.69 6.00
C GLU A 208 -1.35 24.48 6.89
N LEU A 209 -2.16 25.38 6.32
CA LEU A 209 -3.09 26.24 7.05
C LEU A 209 -4.20 25.44 7.73
N LEU A 210 -4.74 24.43 7.06
CA LEU A 210 -5.74 23.53 7.63
C LEU A 210 -5.14 22.69 8.77
N ASN A 211 -3.91 22.20 8.63
CA ASN A 211 -3.22 21.42 9.67
C ASN A 211 -2.89 22.24 10.93
N LEU A 212 -2.90 23.58 10.86
CA LEU A 212 -2.79 24.44 12.04
C LEU A 212 -4.06 24.45 12.90
N HIS A 213 -5.19 23.93 12.40
CA HIS A 213 -6.46 23.85 13.12
C HIS A 213 -6.46 22.65 14.08
N TYR A 214 -6.01 22.87 15.31
CA TYR A 214 -6.02 21.86 16.37
C TYR A 214 -7.41 21.65 17.03
N GLY A 215 -8.52 21.93 16.33
CA GLY A 215 -9.87 21.83 16.89
C GLY A 215 -10.19 22.89 17.96
N GLY A 216 -9.40 23.97 18.04
CA GLY A 216 -9.59 25.09 18.97
C GLY A 216 -10.27 26.30 18.32
N ASP A 217 -10.27 27.44 19.02
CA ASP A 217 -10.93 28.69 18.57
C ASP A 217 -10.51 29.13 17.15
N ASP A 218 -11.50 29.26 16.26
CA ASP A 218 -11.30 29.68 14.87
C ASP A 218 -10.59 31.04 14.76
N ASP A 219 -10.86 31.99 15.67
CA ASP A 219 -10.20 33.30 15.69
C ASP A 219 -8.69 33.22 15.95
N LYS A 220 -8.27 32.32 16.85
CA LYS A 220 -6.85 32.12 17.15
C LYS A 220 -6.17 31.42 15.98
N TRP A 221 -6.86 30.47 15.37
CA TRP A 221 -6.40 29.79 14.16
C TRP A 221 -6.26 30.78 12.99
N LEU A 222 -7.25 31.62 12.70
CA LEU A 222 -7.19 32.63 11.64
C LEU A 222 -6.05 33.64 11.85
N LYS A 223 -5.75 34.02 13.10
CA LYS A 223 -4.58 34.87 13.40
C LYS A 223 -3.25 34.17 13.08
N LYS A 224 -3.13 32.88 13.38
CA LYS A 224 -1.95 32.08 13.00
C LYS A 224 -1.85 31.94 11.48
N CYS A 225 -2.97 31.68 10.82
CA CYS A 225 -3.06 31.61 9.36
C CYS A 225 -2.63 32.93 8.72
N ARG A 226 -3.12 34.07 9.21
CA ARG A 226 -2.71 35.40 8.74
C ARG A 226 -1.21 35.62 8.86
N LYS A 227 -0.62 35.24 10.00
CA LYS A 227 0.82 35.37 10.21
C LYS A 227 1.59 34.50 9.20
N ARG A 228 1.19 33.25 9.03
CA ARG A 228 1.81 32.32 8.07
C ARG A 228 1.68 32.79 6.63
N MET A 229 0.49 33.27 6.23
CA MET A 229 0.26 33.87 4.92
C MET A 229 1.14 35.09 4.67
N LEU A 230 1.35 35.97 5.66
CA LEU A 230 2.26 37.11 5.51
C LEU A 230 3.74 36.70 5.41
N GLU A 231 4.13 35.57 6.00
CA GLU A 231 5.48 35.02 5.89
C GLU A 231 5.72 34.36 4.52
N VAL A 232 4.70 33.71 3.96
CA VAL A 232 4.81 32.92 2.72
C VAL A 232 4.50 33.75 1.48
N PHE A 233 3.51 34.66 1.52
CA PHE A 233 3.16 35.47 0.35
C PHE A 233 4.23 36.55 0.10
N PRO A 234 4.84 36.57 -1.11
CA PRO A 234 5.75 37.65 -1.47
C PRO A 234 5.02 38.99 -1.48
N ARG A 235 5.78 40.07 -1.27
CA ARG A 235 5.24 41.43 -1.37
C ARG A 235 5.00 41.76 -2.84
N GLU A 236 3.74 41.88 -3.21
CA GLU A 236 3.29 42.26 -4.55
C GLU A 236 3.40 43.77 -4.79
N ASP A 237 4.61 44.34 -4.65
CA ASP A 237 4.88 45.71 -5.08
C ASP A 237 5.10 45.73 -6.60
N PRO A 238 4.38 46.55 -7.38
CA PRO A 238 4.61 46.69 -8.83
C PRO A 238 6.08 46.88 -9.22
N PHE A 239 6.89 47.45 -8.31
CA PHE A 239 8.31 47.66 -8.54
C PHE A 239 9.18 46.43 -8.24
N THR A 240 8.77 45.52 -7.35
CA THR A 240 9.52 44.28 -7.09
C THR A 240 9.24 43.19 -8.12
N VAL A 241 8.06 43.21 -8.75
CA VAL A 241 7.70 42.26 -9.83
C VAL A 241 8.42 42.59 -11.15
N VAL A 242 8.71 43.87 -11.40
CA VAL A 242 9.29 44.34 -12.68
C VAL A 242 10.81 44.53 -12.60
N PHE A 243 11.36 44.77 -11.41
CA PHE A 243 12.78 45.06 -11.22
C PHE A 243 13.44 44.04 -10.28
N PRO A 244 14.43 43.26 -10.75
CA PRO A 244 15.18 42.34 -9.89
C PRO A 244 15.94 43.11 -8.79
N ALA A 245 16.26 42.44 -7.68
CA ALA A 245 16.94 43.06 -6.52
C ALA A 245 18.30 43.72 -6.86
N SER A 246 18.90 43.37 -8.00
CA SER A 246 20.13 43.95 -8.54
C SER A 246 19.92 45.26 -9.33
N PHE A 247 18.68 45.65 -9.62
CA PHE A 247 18.37 46.88 -10.35
C PHE A 247 18.43 48.09 -9.42
N ASN A 248 19.36 49.01 -9.69
CA ASN A 248 19.49 50.22 -8.88
C ASN A 248 18.50 51.29 -9.39
N MET A 249 17.42 51.52 -8.63
CA MET A 249 16.36 52.49 -8.99
C MET A 249 16.86 53.93 -9.08
N GLU A 250 17.87 54.32 -8.28
CA GLU A 250 18.40 55.69 -8.25
C GLU A 250 19.22 56.02 -9.49
N LYS A 251 19.97 55.03 -10.01
CA LYS A 251 20.85 55.20 -11.16
C LYS A 251 20.24 54.73 -12.48
N ARG A 252 19.07 54.07 -12.44
CA ARG A 252 18.43 53.40 -13.59
C ARG A 252 19.39 52.47 -14.34
N GLU A 253 20.30 51.86 -13.60
CA GLU A 253 21.30 50.92 -14.12
C GLU A 253 20.98 49.52 -13.62
N GLY A 254 20.91 48.58 -14.55
CA GLY A 254 20.65 47.17 -14.30
C GLY A 254 19.97 46.52 -15.50
N ARG A 255 20.31 45.26 -15.75
CA ARG A 255 19.62 44.47 -16.77
C ARG A 255 18.23 44.11 -16.23
N ILE A 256 17.18 44.51 -16.96
CA ILE A 256 15.83 44.02 -16.70
C ILE A 256 15.83 42.57 -17.18
N GLU A 257 15.99 41.65 -16.23
CA GLU A 257 15.82 40.23 -16.48
C GLU A 257 14.45 39.83 -15.93
N LEU A 258 13.75 38.96 -16.65
CA LEU A 258 12.56 38.32 -16.10
C LEU A 258 13.00 37.54 -14.85
N PRO A 259 12.25 37.61 -13.74
CA PRO A 259 12.51 36.77 -12.59
C PRO A 259 12.59 35.29 -13.02
N PRO A 260 13.44 34.48 -12.35
CA PRO A 260 13.46 33.05 -12.59
C PRO A 260 12.05 32.47 -12.43
N GLN A 261 11.72 31.48 -13.26
CA GLN A 261 10.37 30.94 -13.44
C GLN A 261 9.80 30.25 -12.19
N ASP A 262 10.66 30.03 -11.19
CA ASP A 262 10.37 29.38 -9.90
C ASP A 262 10.04 30.39 -8.78
N ASP A 263 10.14 31.70 -9.03
CA ASP A 263 9.70 32.67 -8.04
C ASP A 263 8.17 32.72 -8.08
N ASP A 264 7.51 32.20 -7.04
CA ASP A 264 6.06 32.23 -6.80
C ASP A 264 5.54 33.68 -6.57
N LEU A 265 5.90 34.62 -7.45
CA LEU A 265 5.66 36.06 -7.32
C LEU A 265 4.18 36.43 -7.20
N LEU A 266 3.30 35.56 -7.69
CA LEU A 266 1.85 35.72 -7.66
C LEU A 266 1.17 34.66 -6.79
N LEU A 267 1.88 34.06 -5.83
CA LEU A 267 1.37 32.97 -4.99
C LEU A 267 0.01 33.27 -4.36
N ARG A 268 -0.26 34.51 -3.95
CA ARG A 268 -1.54 34.89 -3.37
C ARG A 268 -2.67 34.86 -4.41
N VAL A 269 -2.40 35.31 -5.64
CA VAL A 269 -3.36 35.29 -6.74
C VAL A 269 -3.64 33.85 -7.15
N ASP A 270 -2.59 33.03 -7.27
CA ASP A 270 -2.71 31.61 -7.59
C ASP A 270 -3.43 30.86 -6.46
N PHE A 271 -3.13 31.17 -5.20
CA PHE A 271 -3.85 30.64 -4.04
C PHE A 271 -5.34 30.97 -4.08
N VAL A 272 -5.71 32.24 -4.27
CA VAL A 272 -7.12 32.62 -4.34
C VAL A 272 -7.83 31.93 -5.51
N ARG A 273 -7.20 31.88 -6.70
CA ARG A 273 -7.78 31.24 -7.89
C ARG A 273 -7.97 29.74 -7.70
N GLU A 274 -6.92 29.02 -7.34
CA GLU A 274 -6.96 27.56 -7.24
C GLU A 274 -7.85 27.09 -6.07
N VAL A 275 -7.83 27.79 -4.93
CA VAL A 275 -8.71 27.47 -3.79
C VAL A 275 -10.17 27.78 -4.11
N ASP A 276 -10.48 28.84 -4.85
CA ASP A 276 -11.84 29.15 -5.32
C ASP A 276 -12.36 28.09 -6.30
N GLU A 277 -11.51 27.64 -7.24
CA GLU A 277 -11.82 26.56 -8.16
C GLU A 277 -12.11 25.25 -7.41
N LEU A 278 -11.25 24.87 -6.45
CA LEU A 278 -11.45 23.71 -5.59
C LEU A 278 -12.77 23.80 -4.80
N LEU A 279 -13.09 24.96 -4.23
CA LEU A 279 -14.34 25.17 -3.50
C LEU A 279 -15.56 24.94 -4.39
N LYS A 280 -15.53 25.44 -5.64
CA LYS A 280 -16.62 25.22 -6.61
C LYS A 280 -16.80 23.75 -6.95
N GLU A 281 -15.71 23.02 -7.14
CA GLU A 281 -15.75 21.57 -7.40
C GLU A 281 -16.34 20.80 -6.22
N VAL A 282 -15.86 21.07 -5.00
CA VAL A 282 -16.35 20.43 -3.77
C VAL A 282 -17.83 20.73 -3.54
N GLN A 283 -18.27 21.98 -3.76
CA GLN A 283 -19.68 22.35 -3.64
C GLN A 283 -20.55 21.62 -4.68
N ALA A 284 -20.09 21.50 -5.93
CA ALA A 284 -20.82 20.78 -6.97
C ALA A 284 -20.95 19.28 -6.67
N GLU A 285 -19.93 18.64 -6.10
CA GLU A 285 -20.01 17.25 -5.64
C GLU A 285 -20.94 17.07 -4.44
N GLN A 286 -20.96 18.05 -3.53
CA GLN A 286 -21.88 18.03 -2.39
C GLN A 286 -23.34 18.07 -2.84
N GLU A 287 -23.68 18.92 -3.80
CA GLU A 287 -25.04 19.00 -4.33
C GLU A 287 -25.49 17.67 -4.95
N LYS A 288 -24.61 16.96 -5.66
CA LYS A 288 -24.88 15.63 -6.20
C LYS A 288 -25.14 14.58 -5.10
N ASN A 289 -24.46 14.71 -3.96
CA ASN A 289 -24.51 13.72 -2.87
C ASN A 289 -25.60 13.96 -1.82
N LYS A 290 -26.33 15.09 -1.87
CA LYS A 290 -27.41 15.43 -0.90
C LYS A 290 -28.68 14.56 -1.01
N LEU A 291 -28.77 13.65 -1.97
CA LEU A 291 -30.03 12.97 -2.35
C LEU A 291 -30.45 11.77 -1.47
N GLN A 292 -29.65 11.37 -0.47
CA GLN A 292 -29.99 10.22 0.39
C GLN A 292 -30.03 10.64 1.86
N THR A 293 -31.22 10.96 2.36
CA THR A 293 -31.48 11.26 3.78
C THR A 293 -32.49 10.25 4.31
N GLY A 294 -32.00 9.12 4.84
CA GLY A 294 -32.79 8.19 5.63
C GLY A 294 -32.60 8.42 7.14
N TYR A 295 -33.38 7.73 7.97
CA TYR A 295 -33.18 7.68 9.43
C TYR A 295 -32.37 6.46 9.87
N ASP A 296 -31.75 5.76 8.91
CA ASP A 296 -30.92 4.58 9.17
C ASP A 296 -29.58 4.97 9.83
N PRO A 297 -28.96 4.08 10.62
CA PRO A 297 -27.65 4.36 11.23
C PRO A 297 -26.57 4.74 10.21
N GLU A 298 -26.63 4.17 9.01
CA GLU A 298 -25.76 4.54 7.88
C GLU A 298 -26.05 5.96 7.37
N SER A 299 -27.32 6.37 7.37
CA SER A 299 -27.71 7.74 6.99
C SER A 299 -27.29 8.77 8.03
N VAL A 300 -27.34 8.44 9.33
CA VAL A 300 -26.81 9.31 10.40
C VAL A 300 -25.29 9.47 10.26
N ALA A 301 -24.57 8.39 9.97
CA ALA A 301 -23.12 8.47 9.72
C ALA A 301 -22.79 9.34 8.50
N ASN A 302 -23.58 9.23 7.42
CA ASN A 302 -23.42 10.08 6.23
C ASN A 302 -23.74 11.54 6.51
N MET A 303 -24.78 11.83 7.30
CA MET A 303 -25.13 13.17 7.74
C MET A 303 -24.00 13.82 8.56
N LEU A 304 -23.41 13.09 9.52
CA LEU A 304 -22.28 13.58 10.31
C LEU A 304 -21.06 13.85 9.42
N LYS A 305 -20.75 12.94 8.48
CA LYS A 305 -19.70 13.18 7.47
C LYS A 305 -19.99 14.42 6.62
N GLN A 306 -21.23 14.64 6.23
CA GLN A 306 -21.62 15.84 5.49
C GLN A 306 -21.45 17.11 6.34
N GLN A 307 -21.77 17.04 7.64
CA GLN A 307 -21.59 18.15 8.56
C GLN A 307 -20.10 18.52 8.72
N GLU A 308 -19.22 17.53 8.89
CA GLU A 308 -17.77 17.75 8.94
C GLU A 308 -17.24 18.36 7.63
N LYS A 309 -17.73 17.87 6.48
CA LYS A 309 -17.41 18.47 5.19
C LYS A 309 -17.91 19.91 5.07
N MET A 310 -19.10 20.22 5.58
CA MET A 310 -19.60 21.59 5.58
C MET A 310 -18.78 22.52 6.49
N GLN A 311 -18.29 22.00 7.62
CA GLN A 311 -17.42 22.77 8.51
C GLN A 311 -16.07 23.08 7.84
N THR A 312 -15.46 22.10 7.19
CA THR A 312 -14.21 22.30 6.45
C THR A 312 -14.38 23.25 5.27
N ILE A 313 -15.50 23.20 4.54
CA ILE A 313 -15.82 24.19 3.48
C ILE A 313 -15.82 25.61 4.05
N ARG A 314 -16.50 25.85 5.17
CA ARG A 314 -16.53 27.17 5.82
C ARG A 314 -15.15 27.63 6.29
N GLN A 315 -14.31 26.71 6.74
CA GLN A 315 -12.92 27.00 7.10
C GLN A 315 -12.12 27.45 5.87
N VAL A 316 -12.29 26.79 4.73
CA VAL A 316 -11.61 27.18 3.49
C VAL A 316 -12.14 28.53 2.97
N GLU A 317 -13.44 28.78 3.04
CA GLU A 317 -14.03 30.08 2.68
C GLU A 317 -13.46 31.23 3.52
N SER A 318 -13.33 31.02 4.83
CA SER A 318 -12.74 32.03 5.74
C SER A 318 -11.24 32.24 5.50
N LEU A 319 -10.49 31.20 5.07
CA LEU A 319 -9.11 31.36 4.61
C LEU A 319 -9.03 32.19 3.31
N LEU A 320 -9.96 31.99 2.38
CA LEU A 320 -10.01 32.72 1.11
C LEU A 320 -10.35 34.20 1.32
N GLU A 321 -11.32 34.50 2.19
CA GLU A 321 -11.61 35.87 2.63
C GLU A 321 -10.40 36.52 3.30
N LEU A 322 -9.65 35.76 4.09
CA LEU A 322 -8.44 36.25 4.74
C LEU A 322 -7.32 36.55 3.74
N ALA A 323 -7.11 35.68 2.75
CA ALA A 323 -6.11 35.87 1.71
C ALA A 323 -6.44 37.06 0.78
N SER A 324 -7.72 37.26 0.46
CA SER A 324 -8.17 38.40 -0.36
C SER A 324 -8.14 39.74 0.38
N SER A 325 -8.40 39.73 1.70
CA SER A 325 -8.38 40.93 2.55
C SER A 325 -7.03 41.24 3.18
N LEU A 326 -5.99 40.46 2.87
CA LEU A 326 -4.66 40.61 3.43
C LEU A 326 -4.04 41.96 3.01
N LYS A 327 -3.41 42.65 3.98
CA LYS A 327 -2.64 43.88 3.77
C LYS A 327 -1.30 43.73 4.48
N TRP A 328 -0.22 44.21 3.86
CA TRP A 328 1.14 44.17 4.37
C TRP A 328 1.48 45.35 5.28
#